data_AF-A0A841KTF5-F1
#
_entry.id   AF-A0A841KTF5-F1
#
_cell.length_a   1.000
_cell.length_b   1.000
_cell.length_c   1.000
_cell.angle_alpha   90.00
_cell.angle_beta   90.00
_cell.angle_gamma   90.00
#
_symmetry.space_group_name_H-M   'P 1'
#
loop_
_entity.id
_entity.type
_entity.pdbx_description
1 polymer ?
#
loop_
_entity_poly.entity_id
_entity_poly.type
_entity_poly.pdbx_seq_one_letter_code
_entity_poly.pdbx_strand_id
1 'polypeptide(L)' 'MSKNRGIVPEARIALNSFKEEIAKDLGLENFTYAGYVGGNMVRRMVEAAEKELVEKYKS' A
#
# COMPACT_ATOMS: atom_id res chain seq x y z
N MET A 1 -21.95 -11.67 -2.15
CA MET A 1 -20.84 -10.83 -2.62
C MET A 1 -19.53 -11.41 -2.13
N SER A 2 -18.60 -11.77 -3.01
CA SER A 2 -17.24 -12.16 -2.61
C SER A 2 -16.53 -10.95 -2.00
N LYS A 3 -16.13 -11.05 -0.73
CA LYS A 3 -15.15 -10.11 -0.19
C LYS A 3 -13.82 -10.49 -0.84
N ASN A 4 -13.24 -9.60 -1.63
CA ASN A 4 -11.85 -9.75 -2.08
C ASN A 4 -10.98 -9.88 -0.82
N ARG A 5 -10.56 -11.10 -0.51
CA ARG A 5 -9.59 -11.38 0.54
C ARG A 5 -8.22 -11.11 -0.06
N GLY A 6 -7.45 -10.26 0.60
CA GLY A 6 -6.05 -10.07 0.24
C GLY A 6 -5.31 -11.40 0.32
N ILE A 7 -4.21 -11.52 -0.43
CA ILE A 7 -3.35 -12.72 -0.45
C ILE A 7 -2.82 -13.02 0.96
N VAL A 8 -2.54 -11.97 1.74
CA VAL A 8 -2.16 -12.04 3.15
C VAL A 8 -3.26 -11.34 3.98
N PRO A 9 -4.25 -12.09 4.50
CA PRO A 9 -5.36 -11.51 5.26
C PRO A 9 -4.93 -10.72 6.49
N GLU A 10 -3.83 -11.13 7.13
CA GLU A 10 -3.27 -10.54 8.35
C GLU A 10 -2.78 -9.11 8.12
N ALA A 11 -2.37 -8.78 6.89
CA ALA A 11 -1.89 -7.46 6.51
C ALA A 11 -3.02 -6.41 6.41
N ARG A 12 -4.29 -6.79 6.52
CA ARG A 12 -5.43 -5.90 6.29
C ARG A 12 -5.43 -4.67 7.19
N ILE A 13 -5.05 -4.81 8.46
CA ILE A 13 -5.00 -3.67 9.39
C ILE A 13 -3.89 -2.70 8.95
N ALA A 14 -2.69 -3.23 8.69
CA ALA A 14 -1.56 -2.43 8.22
C ALA A 14 -1.86 -1.73 6.88
N LEU A 15 -2.49 -2.41 5.93
CA LEU A 15 -2.87 -1.83 4.63
C LEU A 15 -3.90 -0.70 4.78
N ASN A 16 -4.81 -0.79 5.75
CA ASN A 16 -5.76 0.29 6.01
C ASN A 16 -5.07 1.51 6.62
N SER A 17 -4.20 1.32 7.62
CA SER A 17 -3.40 2.40 8.19
C SER A 17 -2.53 3.06 7.13
N PHE A 18 -1.87 2.27 6.29
CA PHE A 18 -1.07 2.79 5.19
C PHE A 18 -1.90 3.58 4.19
N LYS A 19 -3.11 3.10 3.83
CA LYS A 19 -4.03 3.85 2.97
C LYS A 19 -4.36 5.24 3.53
N GLU A 20 -4.58 5.34 4.85
CA GLU A 20 -4.86 6.61 5.51
C GLU A 20 -3.65 7.55 5.49
N GLU A 21 -2.44 7.03 5.70
CA GLU A 21 -1.20 7.80 5.59
C GLU A 21 -1.02 8.35 4.17
N ILE A 22 -1.19 7.52 3.14
CA ILE A 22 -1.11 7.96 1.74
C ILE A 22 -2.16 9.02 1.43
N ALA A 23 -3.39 8.86 1.90
CA ALA A 23 -4.44 9.86 1.69
C ALA A 23 -4.06 11.21 2.33
N LYS A 24 -3.51 11.20 3.55
CA LYS A 24 -3.03 12.40 4.25
C LYS A 24 -1.86 13.06 3.51
N ASP A 25 -0.87 12.30 3.07
CA ASP A 25 0.28 12.79 2.30
C ASP A 25 -0.13 13.49 1.00
N LEU A 26 -1.20 12.97 0.36
CA LEU A 26 -1.72 13.51 -0.89
C LEU A 26 -2.70 14.68 -0.67
N GLY A 27 -2.94 15.10 0.58
CA GLY A 27 -3.88 16.17 0.92
C GLY A 27 -5.34 15.84 0.65
N LEU A 28 -5.70 14.55 0.69
CA LEU A 28 -7.04 14.07 0.36
C LEU A 28 -7.85 13.82 1.64
N GLU A 29 -8.83 14.68 1.90
CA GLU A 29 -9.72 14.53 3.07
C GLU A 29 -10.78 13.43 2.89
N ASN A 30 -11.01 12.98 1.65
CA ASN A 30 -11.98 11.94 1.34
C ASN A 30 -11.36 10.83 0.46
N PHE A 31 -11.79 9.59 0.68
CA PHE A 31 -11.41 8.42 -0.11
C PHE A 31 -12.00 8.40 -1.54
N THR A 32 -12.51 9.53 -2.03
CA THR A 32 -13.11 9.69 -3.36
C THR A 32 -12.13 9.33 -4.47
N TYR A 33 -10.83 9.49 -4.23
CA TYR A 33 -9.75 9.12 -5.14
C TYR A 33 -9.13 7.76 -4.79
N ALA A 34 -9.97 6.76 -4.50
CA ALA A 34 -9.52 5.42 -4.09
C ALA A 34 -8.53 4.79 -5.09
N GLY A 35 -8.68 5.04 -6.40
CA GLY A 35 -7.75 4.57 -7.41
C GLY A 35 -6.37 5.24 -7.35
N TYR A 36 -6.33 6.56 -7.11
CA TYR A 36 -5.08 7.30 -7.00
C TYR A 36 -4.33 6.99 -5.69
N VAL A 37 -5.06 6.90 -4.57
CA VAL A 37 -4.50 6.45 -3.28
C VAL A 37 -3.98 5.03 -3.40
N GLY A 38 -4.79 4.10 -3.95
CA GLY A 38 -4.38 2.72 -4.15
C GLY A 38 -3.17 2.56 -5.08
N GLY A 39 -3.09 3.36 -6.15
CA GLY A 39 -1.91 3.37 -7.03
C GLY A 39 -0.63 3.83 -6.31
N ASN A 40 -0.73 4.87 -5.47
CA ASN A 40 0.39 5.33 -4.65
C ASN A 40 0.81 4.30 -3.59
N MET A 41 -0.15 3.59 -2.99
CA MET A 41 0.16 2.48 -2.07
C MET A 41 0.99 1.41 -2.79
N VAL A 42 0.54 0.94 -3.95
CA VAL A 42 1.27 -0.10 -4.72
C VAL A 42 2.66 0.39 -5.09
N ARG A 43 2.79 1.62 -5.58
CA ARG A 43 4.08 2.20 -5.94
C ARG A 43 5.07 2.16 -4.78
N ARG A 44 4.68 2.66 -3.59
CA ARG A 44 5.56 2.70 -2.42
C ARG A 44 5.89 1.30 -1.88
N MET A 45 4.94 0.35 -1.93
CA MET A 45 5.21 -1.04 -1.54
C MET A 45 6.22 -1.71 -2.47
N VAL A 46 6.10 -1.49 -3.79
CA VAL A 46 7.06 -2.01 -4.77
C VAL A 46 8.44 -1.40 -4.55
N GLU A 47 8.53 -0.07 -4.36
CA GLU A 47 9.80 0.59 -4.06
C GLU A 47 10.47 0.04 -2.78
N ALA A 48 9.69 -0.28 -1.74
CA ALA A 48 10.21 -0.92 -0.53
C ALA A 48 10.71 -2.34 -0.81
N ALA A 49 9.93 -3.15 -1.53
CA ALA A 49 10.31 -4.50 -1.92
C ALA A 49 11.57 -4.52 -2.80
N GLU A 50 11.71 -3.59 -3.75
CA GLU A 50 12.90 -3.45 -4.58
C GLU A 50 14.16 -3.16 -3.74
N LYS A 51 14.06 -2.28 -2.73
CA LYS A 51 15.15 -2.02 -1.79
C LYS A 51 15.54 -3.27 -0.99
N GLU A 52 14.55 -3.99 -0.47
CA GLU A 52 14.78 -5.25 0.25
C GLU A 52 15.46 -6.30 -0.64
N LEU A 53 15.06 -6.41 -1.91
CA LEU A 53 15.70 -7.31 -2.87
C LEU A 53 17.15 -6.89 -3.12
N VAL A 54 17.44 -5.60 -3.31
CA VAL A 54 18.81 -5.11 -3.48
C VAL A 54 19.68 -5.51 -2.28
N GLU A 55 19.21 -5.28 -1.06
CA GLU A 55 19.97 -5.66 0.14
C GLU A 55 20.13 -7.17 0.26
N LYS A 56 19.11 -7.96 -0.09
CA LYS A 56 19.15 -9.43 -0.06
C LYS A 56 20.18 -10.01 -1.04
N TYR A 57 20.38 -9.40 -2.20
CA TYR A 57 21.29 -9.89 -3.25
C TYR A 57 22.63 -9.14 -3.31
N LYS A 58 22.90 -8.23 -2.37
CA LYS A 58 24.20 -7.54 -2.22
C LYS A 58 25.31 -8.41 -1.61
N SER A 59 25.06 -9.71 -1.42
CA SER A 59 25.99 -10.70 -0.83
C SER A 59 26.73 -11.50 -1.90
#